data_AF-A0A814IQS6-F1
#
_entry.id   AF-A0A814IQS6-F1
#
_cell.length_a   1.000
_cell.length_b   1.000
_cell.length_c   1.000
_cell.angle_alpha   90.00
_cell.angle_beta   90.00
_cell.angle_gamma   90.00
#
_symmetry.space_group_name_H-M   'P 1'
#
loop_
_entity.id
_entity.type
_entity.pdbx_description
1 polymer ?
#
loop_
_entity_poly.entity_id
_entity_poly.type
_entity_poly.pdbx_seq_one_letter_code
_entity_poly.pdbx_strand_id
1 'polypeptide(L)'
;MGQFGGTWGDPHFLTLDGTAYTFNGYGEYTYLAIPSQQSVSFNTNISFQFESQIRTTPLGSGVNSATAIKAFAAKIGSLKISITVSRRNQLLVHLNDEELRFESDLDTPTQLDIITFQFEDFSISKNRTNNQITLSTPIGISIQISPIFVTTSSTLVLNIAAAISGELKGNWTLGLIGSYDGNPLNDLRDSSGILVGTVDALSPQEIHELYGMTWAINPVRSLFYYESGDNATFYSSQNQNYRPVFHVDITGPLELSAREACGIPLNATDSLLWSPIQRTCYYDISVTGDVDFGRVSREAAEQQVEQREAMRNPPKFNSALSLTRSVRVGEQVDISFQATSEFSSNIIYKLLHGPNGATLSEATGHFEWKVPEKMETTSKIPVQVSAQDTAYNLMSTYEVLFEVQQKSNAPILTSTVFLLTLAFVSRMMLQ
;
A
#
# COMPACT_ATOMS: atom_id res chain seq x y z
N MET A 1 -14.13 1.64 -9.48
CA MET A 1 -12.68 1.80 -9.61
C MET A 1 -12.11 2.07 -8.24
N GLY A 2 -10.95 1.52 -7.89
CA GLY A 2 -10.23 1.92 -6.68
C GLY A 2 -9.77 3.36 -6.75
N GLN A 3 -9.34 3.93 -5.62
CA GLN A 3 -8.76 5.26 -5.55
C GLN A 3 -7.39 5.25 -4.88
N PHE A 4 -6.67 6.33 -5.12
CA PHE A 4 -5.37 6.60 -4.56
C PHE A 4 -5.38 7.90 -3.76
N GLY A 5 -4.78 7.86 -2.59
CA GLY A 5 -4.42 9.03 -1.80
C GLY A 5 -2.98 8.89 -1.30
N GLY A 6 -2.37 9.98 -0.86
CA GLY A 6 -0.98 9.96 -0.47
C GLY A 6 -0.51 11.21 0.24
N THR A 7 0.70 11.15 0.77
CA THR A 7 1.38 12.29 1.39
C THR A 7 2.88 12.28 1.17
N TRP A 8 3.46 13.44 0.89
CA TRP A 8 4.88 13.67 0.58
C TRP A 8 5.36 15.01 1.17
N GLY A 9 6.68 15.24 1.20
CA GLY A 9 7.24 16.54 1.63
C GLY A 9 6.93 16.93 3.07
N ASP A 10 6.79 18.24 3.33
CA ASP A 10 6.35 18.80 4.61
C ASP A 10 4.82 18.92 4.65
N PRO A 11 4.11 17.99 5.31
CA PRO A 11 3.44 17.02 4.49
C PRO A 11 2.32 17.66 3.69
N HIS A 12 2.45 17.49 2.38
CA HIS A 12 1.41 17.71 1.41
C HIS A 12 0.59 16.43 1.30
N PHE A 13 -0.70 16.57 1.03
CA PHE A 13 -1.65 15.48 0.97
C PHE A 13 -2.42 15.52 -0.34
N LEU A 14 -2.73 14.34 -0.85
CA LEU A 14 -3.73 14.10 -1.87
C LEU A 14 -4.77 13.14 -1.27
N THR A 15 -6.01 13.59 -1.16
CA THR A 15 -7.11 12.75 -0.68
C THR A 15 -7.49 11.70 -1.73
N LEU A 16 -8.27 10.72 -1.31
CA LEU A 16 -8.76 9.63 -2.16
C LEU A 16 -9.60 10.13 -3.34
N ASP A 17 -10.31 11.25 -3.17
CA ASP A 17 -11.12 11.88 -4.23
C ASP A 17 -10.38 12.99 -4.99
N GLY A 18 -9.11 13.25 -4.65
CA GLY A 18 -8.18 14.05 -5.44
C GLY A 18 -8.02 15.50 -4.99
N THR A 19 -8.44 15.85 -3.77
CA THR A 19 -8.18 17.14 -3.14
C THR A 19 -6.73 17.21 -2.67
N ALA A 20 -5.99 18.21 -3.15
CA ALA A 20 -4.60 18.44 -2.76
C ALA A 20 -4.50 19.59 -1.75
N TYR A 21 -3.88 19.37 -0.61
CA TYR A 21 -3.70 20.38 0.44
C TYR A 21 -2.42 20.17 1.24
N THR A 22 -2.03 21.12 2.09
CA THR A 22 -0.85 21.02 2.96
C THR A 22 -1.28 21.00 4.43
N PHE A 23 -0.68 20.12 5.22
CA PHE A 23 -0.86 20.08 6.68
C PHE A 23 0.44 19.80 7.41
N ASN A 24 1.06 20.86 7.93
CA ASN A 24 2.36 20.82 8.60
C ASN A 24 2.20 20.64 10.12
N GLY A 25 1.77 19.47 10.59
CA GLY A 25 1.61 19.17 12.02
C GLY A 25 2.90 18.66 12.68
N TYR A 26 3.04 18.82 14.00
CA TYR A 26 4.02 18.08 14.82
C TYR A 26 3.28 17.22 15.84
N GLY A 27 3.04 15.97 15.52
CA GLY A 27 2.31 15.08 16.39
C GLY A 27 1.99 13.74 15.76
N GLU A 28 0.91 13.14 16.23
CA GLU A 28 0.38 11.88 15.71
C GLU A 28 -1.08 12.10 15.28
N TYR A 29 -1.40 11.66 14.07
CA TYR A 29 -2.68 11.95 13.42
C TYR A 29 -3.25 10.71 12.76
N THR A 30 -4.57 10.57 12.74
CA THR A 30 -5.26 9.53 11.97
C THR A 30 -5.09 9.80 10.48
N TYR A 31 -4.45 8.86 9.79
CA TYR A 31 -4.18 8.96 8.36
C TYR A 31 -5.35 8.42 7.53
N LEU A 32 -5.71 7.17 7.77
CA LEU A 32 -6.87 6.50 7.17
C LEU A 32 -7.53 5.58 8.20
N ALA A 33 -8.83 5.70 8.38
CA ALA A 33 -9.61 4.78 9.18
C ALA A 33 -10.88 4.34 8.45
N ILE A 34 -11.20 3.05 8.56
CA ILE A 34 -12.41 2.42 8.02
C ILE A 34 -13.20 1.83 9.18
N PRO A 35 -14.32 2.45 9.59
CA PRO A 35 -15.20 1.92 10.61
C PRO A 35 -15.72 0.52 10.26
N SER A 36 -15.95 -0.30 11.28
CA SER A 36 -16.59 -1.62 11.14
C SER A 36 -18.09 -1.56 10.90
N GLN A 37 -18.71 -0.40 11.07
CA GLN A 37 -20.13 -0.17 10.82
C GLN A 37 -20.29 1.12 10.00
N GLN A 38 -21.15 1.08 8.98
CA GLN A 38 -21.34 2.17 7.99
C GLN A 38 -21.93 3.48 8.55
N SER A 39 -22.09 3.63 9.86
CA SER A 39 -22.62 4.86 10.44
C SER A 39 -22.15 5.06 11.88
N VAL A 40 -21.06 5.80 12.06
CA VAL A 40 -20.71 6.35 13.38
C VAL A 40 -19.72 7.51 13.25
N SER A 41 -20.03 8.63 13.92
CA SER A 41 -19.10 9.75 14.14
C SER A 41 -17.88 9.28 14.94
N PHE A 42 -16.67 9.74 14.57
CA PHE A 42 -15.35 9.31 15.11
C PHE A 42 -15.24 9.38 16.65
N ASN A 43 -16.16 10.09 17.31
CA ASN A 43 -16.20 10.35 18.76
C ASN A 43 -16.96 9.30 19.59
N THR A 44 -17.47 8.22 18.98
CA THR A 44 -18.11 7.10 19.70
C THR A 44 -17.16 5.90 19.82
N ASN A 45 -17.49 4.89 20.64
CA ASN A 45 -16.74 3.62 20.74
C ASN A 45 -16.81 2.85 19.40
N ILE A 46 -16.05 3.30 18.41
CA ILE A 46 -15.99 2.72 17.07
C ILE A 46 -14.89 1.67 17.03
N SER A 47 -15.26 0.47 16.64
CA SER A 47 -14.29 -0.51 16.12
C SER A 47 -14.00 -0.21 14.66
N PHE A 48 -12.73 -0.33 14.27
CA PHE A 48 -12.27 -0.13 12.90
C PHE A 48 -11.91 -1.49 12.28
N GLN A 49 -12.25 -1.68 11.01
CA GLN A 49 -11.71 -2.79 10.20
C GLN A 49 -10.24 -2.53 9.89
N PHE A 50 -9.90 -1.26 9.68
CA PHE A 50 -8.56 -0.76 9.44
C PHE A 50 -8.42 0.62 10.06
N GLU A 51 -7.36 0.86 10.83
CA GLU A 51 -7.00 2.18 11.33
C GLU A 51 -5.51 2.40 11.09
N SER A 52 -5.13 3.54 10.54
CA SER A 52 -3.74 3.93 10.40
C SER A 52 -3.49 5.34 10.89
N GLN A 53 -2.24 5.56 11.32
CA GLN A 53 -1.76 6.78 11.91
C GLN A 53 -0.42 7.16 11.29
N ILE A 54 -0.15 8.45 11.20
CA ILE A 54 1.16 9.00 10.86
C ILE A 54 1.70 9.80 12.04
N ARG A 55 3.03 9.80 12.17
CA ARG A 55 3.75 10.68 13.09
C ARG A 55 4.63 11.61 12.29
N THR A 56 4.48 12.90 12.53
CA THR A 56 5.27 13.96 11.91
C THR A 56 6.17 14.63 12.95
N THR A 57 7.38 15.01 12.56
CA THR A 57 8.31 15.75 13.43
C THR A 57 9.00 16.86 12.64
N PRO A 58 9.45 17.95 13.29
CA PRO A 58 10.28 18.97 12.65
C PRO A 58 11.57 18.40 12.08
N LEU A 59 12.00 18.93 10.93
CA LEU A 59 13.29 18.66 10.28
C LEU A 59 14.42 19.54 10.84
N GLY A 60 14.08 20.63 11.51
CA GLY A 60 15.02 21.57 12.13
C GLY A 60 14.75 21.79 13.62
N SER A 61 15.68 22.46 14.29
CA SER A 61 15.59 22.81 15.72
C SER A 61 14.86 24.13 15.99
N GLY A 62 14.38 24.82 14.94
CA GLY A 62 13.69 26.10 15.07
C GLY A 62 12.22 25.94 15.44
N VAL A 63 11.67 26.93 16.15
CA VAL A 63 10.24 27.11 16.29
C VAL A 63 9.73 27.51 14.89
N ASN A 64 8.84 26.70 14.31
CA ASN A 64 8.30 26.82 12.94
C ASN A 64 9.16 26.22 11.80
N SER A 65 10.05 25.27 12.09
CA SER A 65 10.72 24.49 11.04
C SER A 65 9.76 23.52 10.36
N ALA A 66 9.92 23.34 9.04
CA ALA A 66 9.22 22.30 8.27
C ALA A 66 9.19 20.95 9.00
N THR A 67 8.11 20.20 8.81
CA THR A 67 7.94 18.85 9.37
C THR A 67 8.11 17.78 8.31
N ALA A 68 8.23 16.53 8.73
CA ALA A 68 8.20 15.38 7.84
C ALA A 68 7.63 14.16 8.56
N ILE A 69 7.11 13.22 7.79
CA ILE A 69 6.62 11.96 8.35
C ILE A 69 7.81 11.09 8.76
N LYS A 70 7.82 10.69 10.03
CA LYS A 70 8.85 9.82 10.64
C LYS A 70 8.31 8.48 11.09
N ALA A 71 7.00 8.29 11.14
CA ALA A 71 6.43 6.98 11.38
C ALA A 71 5.08 6.79 10.72
N PHE A 72 4.78 5.54 10.39
CA PHE A 72 3.48 5.05 10.01
C PHE A 72 3.10 3.89 10.94
N ALA A 73 1.85 3.83 11.37
CA ALA A 73 1.34 2.68 12.10
C ALA A 73 -0.05 2.30 11.59
N ALA A 74 -0.38 1.02 11.70
CA ALA A 74 -1.69 0.49 11.33
C ALA A 74 -2.16 -0.55 12.34
N LYS A 75 -3.48 -0.66 12.50
CA LYS A 75 -4.14 -1.72 13.24
C LYS A 75 -5.13 -2.42 12.33
N ILE A 76 -4.98 -3.75 12.25
CA ILE A 76 -5.78 -4.63 11.40
C ILE A 76 -6.20 -5.80 12.29
N GLY A 77 -7.49 -5.89 12.57
CA GLY A 77 -8.01 -6.80 13.59
C GLY A 77 -7.36 -6.55 14.96
N SER A 78 -6.66 -7.55 15.47
CA SER A 78 -5.92 -7.47 16.75
C SER A 78 -4.46 -7.05 16.60
N LEU A 79 -3.92 -7.06 15.39
CA LEU A 79 -2.50 -6.85 15.11
C LEU A 79 -2.21 -5.37 14.88
N LYS A 80 -1.13 -4.89 15.49
CA LYS A 80 -0.60 -3.53 15.34
C LYS A 80 0.71 -3.60 14.56
N ILE A 81 0.88 -2.76 13.56
CA ILE A 81 2.13 -2.64 12.81
C ILE A 81 2.65 -1.22 13.05
N SER A 82 3.92 -1.09 13.43
CA SER A 82 4.58 0.21 13.56
C SER A 82 5.84 0.23 12.71
N ILE A 83 5.94 1.21 11.83
CA ILE A 83 7.11 1.49 10.99
C ILE A 83 7.63 2.86 11.41
N THR A 84 8.83 2.90 11.97
CA THR A 84 9.38 4.11 12.60
C THR A 84 10.79 4.36 12.10
N VAL A 85 11.06 5.60 11.69
CA VAL A 85 12.43 6.09 11.52
C VAL A 85 13.02 6.35 12.90
N SER A 86 14.01 5.55 13.28
CA SER A 86 14.71 5.68 14.55
C SER A 86 15.58 6.94 14.61
N ARG A 87 16.03 7.28 15.83
CA ARG A 87 17.02 8.35 16.06
C ARG A 87 18.34 8.15 15.33
N ARG A 88 18.64 6.92 14.89
CA ARG A 88 19.82 6.57 14.07
C ARG A 88 19.53 6.60 12.56
N ASN A 89 18.40 7.15 12.13
CA ASN A 89 17.93 7.15 10.74
C ASN A 89 17.80 5.74 10.13
N GLN A 90 17.47 4.75 10.97
CA GLN A 90 17.17 3.38 10.52
C GLN A 90 15.67 3.13 10.58
N LEU A 91 15.15 2.42 9.59
CA LEU A 91 13.75 2.01 9.56
C LEU A 91 13.54 0.80 10.47
N LEU A 92 12.77 0.97 11.53
CA LEU A 92 12.36 -0.08 12.46
C LEU A 92 10.94 -0.52 12.13
N VAL A 93 10.71 -1.83 12.04
CA VAL A 93 9.38 -2.40 11.81
C VAL A 93 9.04 -3.29 12.98
N HIS A 94 7.90 -3.06 13.60
CA HIS A 94 7.40 -3.86 14.72
C HIS A 94 6.01 -4.39 14.40
N LEU A 95 5.80 -5.66 14.73
CA LEU A 95 4.48 -6.27 14.81
C LEU A 95 4.13 -6.41 16.29
N ASN A 96 3.10 -5.69 16.72
CA ASN A 96 2.77 -5.37 18.09
C ASN A 96 3.95 -4.67 18.77
N ASP A 97 4.71 -5.39 19.58
CA ASP A 97 5.89 -4.90 20.29
C ASP A 97 7.16 -5.72 19.96
N GLU A 98 7.08 -6.63 18.98
CA GLU A 98 8.20 -7.45 18.52
C GLU A 98 8.77 -6.93 17.19
N GLU A 99 10.10 -6.85 17.08
CA GLU A 99 10.78 -6.39 15.87
C GLU A 99 10.60 -7.41 14.74
N LEU A 100 10.08 -6.97 13.60
CA LEU A 100 9.99 -7.76 12.37
C LEU A 100 11.21 -7.47 11.49
N ARG A 101 12.13 -8.42 11.41
CA ARG A 101 13.36 -8.31 10.63
C ARG A 101 13.17 -8.88 9.23
N PHE A 102 13.32 -8.04 8.22
CA PHE A 102 13.35 -8.44 6.81
C PHE A 102 14.76 -8.93 6.44
N GLU A 103 15.22 -9.97 7.12
CA GLU A 103 16.47 -10.68 6.82
C GLU A 103 16.12 -11.95 6.01
N SER A 104 16.94 -12.30 5.02
CA SER A 104 16.86 -13.62 4.39
C SER A 104 17.60 -14.62 5.27
N ASP A 105 17.02 -15.79 5.55
CA ASP A 105 17.78 -16.91 6.11
C ASP A 105 19.06 -17.08 5.27
N LEU A 106 20.22 -16.94 5.92
CA LEU A 106 21.54 -16.76 5.31
C LEU A 106 22.05 -17.96 4.48
N ASP A 107 21.23 -18.97 4.21
CA ASP A 107 21.61 -20.21 3.51
C ASP A 107 20.80 -20.52 2.24
N THR A 108 19.84 -19.68 1.86
CA THR A 108 19.19 -19.81 0.55
C THR A 108 19.37 -18.54 -0.28
N PRO A 109 20.00 -18.62 -1.47
CA PRO A 109 20.05 -17.51 -2.41
C PRO A 109 18.66 -17.34 -3.02
N THR A 110 17.67 -16.88 -2.24
CA THR A 110 16.40 -16.43 -2.79
C THR A 110 16.68 -15.13 -3.53
N GLN A 111 16.76 -15.26 -4.84
CA GLN A 111 16.98 -14.21 -5.84
C GLN A 111 15.80 -13.20 -5.94
N LEU A 112 14.99 -13.10 -4.89
CA LEU A 112 13.80 -12.26 -4.85
C LEU A 112 14.17 -10.91 -4.23
N ASP A 113 13.91 -9.84 -4.99
CA ASP A 113 14.06 -8.46 -4.50
C ASP A 113 13.01 -8.10 -3.45
N ILE A 114 12.00 -8.95 -3.22
CA ILE A 114 10.89 -8.70 -2.30
C ILE A 114 10.84 -9.81 -1.24
N ILE A 115 10.90 -9.43 0.03
CA ILE A 115 10.68 -10.31 1.17
C ILE A 115 9.25 -10.06 1.67
N THR A 116 8.44 -11.12 1.83
CA THR A 116 7.03 -10.99 2.22
C THR A 116 6.71 -11.87 3.42
N PHE A 117 6.06 -11.29 4.41
CA PHE A 117 5.41 -12.00 5.50
C PHE A 117 3.89 -12.00 5.29
N GLN A 118 3.28 -13.17 5.47
CA GLN A 118 1.85 -13.38 5.32
C GLN A 118 1.23 -13.63 6.70
N PHE A 119 0.18 -12.90 7.01
CA PHE A 119 -0.67 -13.08 8.19
C PHE A 119 -2.11 -13.32 7.73
N GLU A 120 -2.98 -13.72 8.66
CA GLU A 120 -4.40 -14.02 8.35
C GLU A 120 -5.11 -12.79 7.75
N ASP A 121 -4.94 -11.62 8.37
CA ASP A 121 -5.68 -10.41 8.01
C ASP A 121 -4.89 -9.45 7.10
N PHE A 122 -3.61 -9.70 6.83
CA PHE A 122 -2.78 -8.85 5.97
C PHE A 122 -1.48 -9.52 5.54
N SER A 123 -0.82 -8.94 4.53
CA SER A 123 0.57 -9.22 4.20
C SER A 123 1.42 -7.96 4.29
N ILE A 124 2.68 -8.12 4.65
CA ILE A 124 3.66 -7.05 4.65
C ILE A 124 4.89 -7.49 3.89
N SER A 125 5.32 -6.69 2.92
CA SER A 125 6.51 -6.97 2.12
C SER A 125 7.48 -5.80 2.14
N LYS A 126 8.76 -6.12 1.92
CA LYS A 126 9.81 -5.12 1.74
C LYS A 126 10.55 -5.38 0.44
N ASN A 127 10.61 -4.37 -0.42
CA ASN A 127 11.47 -4.35 -1.59
C ASN A 127 12.90 -3.97 -1.16
N ARG A 128 13.87 -4.84 -1.40
CA ARG A 128 15.28 -4.69 -1.00
C ARG A 128 16.03 -3.66 -1.84
N THR A 129 15.58 -3.41 -3.07
CA THR A 129 16.22 -2.48 -4.01
C THR A 129 15.97 -1.04 -3.61
N ASN A 130 14.72 -0.70 -3.26
CA ASN A 130 14.33 0.68 -2.91
C ASN A 130 13.88 0.85 -1.44
N ASN A 131 13.95 -0.20 -0.62
CA ASN A 131 13.49 -0.24 0.78
C ASN A 131 12.01 0.08 1.00
N GLN A 132 11.18 0.14 -0.05
CA GLN A 132 9.74 0.34 0.08
C GLN A 132 9.12 -0.82 0.88
N ILE A 133 8.25 -0.47 1.82
CA ILE A 133 7.41 -1.43 2.54
C ILE A 133 5.99 -1.33 2.00
N THR A 134 5.39 -2.47 1.70
CA THR A 134 3.99 -2.55 1.25
C THR A 134 3.19 -3.37 2.24
N LEU A 135 2.16 -2.78 2.82
CA LEU A 135 1.15 -3.43 3.65
C LEU A 135 -0.10 -3.65 2.80
N SER A 136 -0.61 -4.87 2.69
CA SER A 136 -1.79 -5.19 1.88
C SER A 136 -2.80 -6.02 2.67
N THR A 137 -4.08 -5.69 2.56
CA THR A 137 -5.17 -6.34 3.31
C THR A 137 -6.14 -7.05 2.36
N PRO A 138 -6.80 -8.15 2.78
CA PRO A 138 -7.84 -8.82 2.00
C PRO A 138 -9.04 -7.94 1.67
N ILE A 139 -9.32 -6.91 2.48
CA ILE A 139 -10.39 -5.93 2.22
C ILE A 139 -10.01 -4.89 1.16
N GLY A 140 -8.85 -5.04 0.52
CA GLY A 140 -8.46 -4.23 -0.64
C GLY A 140 -7.84 -2.88 -0.27
N ILE A 141 -7.23 -2.75 0.91
CA ILE A 141 -6.36 -1.61 1.25
C ILE A 141 -4.91 -2.04 1.03
N SER A 142 -4.14 -1.23 0.31
CA SER A 142 -2.69 -1.35 0.21
C SER A 142 -2.03 -0.02 0.59
N ILE A 143 -1.07 -0.05 1.52
CA ILE A 143 -0.27 1.10 1.94
C ILE A 143 1.17 0.87 1.51
N GLN A 144 1.71 1.79 0.73
CA GLN A 144 3.11 1.84 0.36
C GLN A 144 3.82 2.90 1.19
N ILE A 145 4.85 2.49 1.92
CA ILE A 145 5.71 3.36 2.72
C ILE A 145 7.08 3.38 2.04
N SER A 146 7.43 4.51 1.45
CA SER A 146 8.68 4.72 0.73
C SER A 146 9.65 5.53 1.61
N PRO A 147 10.73 4.92 2.13
CA PRO A 147 11.76 5.66 2.86
C PRO A 147 12.58 6.52 1.89
N ILE A 148 12.73 7.80 2.20
CA ILE A 148 13.46 8.77 1.37
C ILE A 148 14.57 9.36 2.22
N PHE A 149 15.82 9.19 1.78
CA PHE A 149 16.99 9.74 2.46
C PHE A 149 17.33 11.11 1.89
N VAL A 150 17.26 12.15 2.73
CA VAL A 150 17.64 13.51 2.38
C VAL A 150 19.12 13.67 2.71
N THR A 151 19.95 13.90 1.70
CA THR A 151 21.41 13.81 1.83
C THR A 151 22.01 14.98 2.61
N THR A 152 21.55 16.20 2.33
CA THR A 152 22.00 17.46 2.96
C THR A 152 21.80 17.47 4.47
N SER A 153 20.63 17.03 4.94
CA SER A 153 20.28 16.96 6.37
C SER A 153 20.58 15.59 7.00
N SER A 154 21.07 14.62 6.21
CA SER A 154 21.35 13.24 6.64
C SER A 154 20.16 12.63 7.40
N THR A 155 18.94 12.84 6.91
CA THR A 155 17.71 12.46 7.60
C THR A 155 16.87 11.53 6.72
N LEU A 156 16.31 10.48 7.33
CA LEU A 156 15.38 9.59 6.65
C LEU A 156 13.95 10.08 6.91
N VAL A 157 13.15 10.28 5.86
CA VAL A 157 11.73 10.63 5.95
C VAL A 157 10.90 9.58 5.23
N LEU A 158 9.58 9.59 5.44
CA LEU A 158 8.67 8.65 4.80
C LEU A 158 7.72 9.40 3.85
N ASN A 159 7.56 8.87 2.64
CA ASN A 159 6.44 9.14 1.76
C ASN A 159 5.44 7.99 1.90
N ILE A 160 4.14 8.28 1.96
CA ILE A 160 3.11 7.27 2.16
C ILE A 160 2.05 7.39 1.07
N ALA A 161 1.75 6.27 0.44
CA ALA A 161 0.74 6.12 -0.59
C ALA A 161 -0.29 5.08 -0.12
N ALA A 162 -1.57 5.37 -0.35
CA ALA A 162 -2.68 4.48 -0.03
C ALA A 162 -3.49 4.19 -1.29
N ALA A 163 -3.68 2.90 -1.56
CA ALA A 163 -4.54 2.37 -2.60
C ALA A 163 -5.73 1.67 -1.96
N ILE A 164 -6.94 2.03 -2.36
CA ILE A 164 -8.17 1.48 -1.76
C ILE A 164 -9.07 0.91 -2.86
N SER A 165 -9.54 -0.32 -2.65
CA SER A 165 -10.50 -1.01 -3.51
C SER A 165 -11.80 -0.20 -3.64
N GLY A 166 -12.36 -0.18 -4.86
CA GLY A 166 -13.64 0.47 -5.13
C GLY A 166 -14.82 -0.13 -4.38
N GLU A 167 -14.67 -1.31 -3.78
CA GLU A 167 -15.67 -1.93 -2.90
C GLU A 167 -15.83 -1.17 -1.58
N LEU A 168 -14.80 -0.42 -1.17
CA LEU A 168 -14.81 0.42 0.03
C LEU A 168 -15.30 1.84 -0.25
N LYS A 169 -15.74 2.14 -1.48
CA LYS A 169 -16.25 3.47 -1.86
C LYS A 169 -17.52 3.81 -1.07
N GLY A 170 -17.49 4.93 -0.36
CA GLY A 170 -18.58 5.51 0.40
C GLY A 170 -18.08 6.65 1.30
N ASN A 171 -19.02 7.30 2.00
CA ASN A 171 -18.72 8.42 2.89
C ASN A 171 -18.24 7.98 4.30
N TRP A 172 -17.63 6.80 4.41
CA TRP A 172 -17.26 6.19 5.69
C TRP A 172 -15.76 6.09 5.92
N THR A 173 -14.90 6.47 4.96
CA THR A 173 -13.47 6.61 5.25
C THR A 173 -13.22 7.92 6.00
N LEU A 174 -12.33 7.86 6.98
CA LEU A 174 -12.03 8.94 7.90
C LEU A 174 -10.52 9.18 7.95
N GLY A 175 -10.10 10.39 8.31
CA GLY A 175 -8.69 10.76 8.45
C GLY A 175 -8.23 11.84 7.47
N LEU A 176 -6.92 12.06 7.46
CA LEU A 176 -6.26 13.06 6.63
C LEU A 176 -6.37 12.77 5.12
N ILE A 177 -6.69 11.55 4.68
CA ILE A 177 -6.88 11.28 3.24
C ILE A 177 -8.33 11.39 2.76
N GLY A 178 -9.21 11.99 3.58
CA GLY A 178 -10.57 12.37 3.19
C GLY A 178 -11.58 11.22 3.12
N SER A 179 -12.80 11.57 2.69
CA SER A 179 -13.83 10.59 2.34
C SER A 179 -13.54 9.98 0.97
N TYR A 180 -13.99 8.75 0.76
CA TYR A 180 -13.88 8.08 -0.52
C TYR A 180 -15.27 7.92 -1.13
N ASP A 181 -15.95 9.02 -1.43
CA ASP A 181 -17.31 9.00 -1.98
C ASP A 181 -17.37 9.45 -3.46
N GLY A 182 -16.24 9.87 -4.01
CA GLY A 182 -16.07 10.40 -5.36
C GLY A 182 -16.29 11.91 -5.48
N ASN A 183 -16.36 12.65 -4.36
CA ASN A 183 -16.62 14.09 -4.37
C ASN A 183 -15.49 14.88 -3.69
N PRO A 184 -14.53 15.45 -4.44
CA PRO A 184 -13.44 16.22 -3.84
C PRO A 184 -13.92 17.47 -3.06
N LEU A 185 -15.11 18.00 -3.36
CA LEU A 185 -15.62 19.21 -2.72
C LEU A 185 -16.03 19.00 -1.26
N ASN A 186 -16.06 17.76 -0.75
CA ASN A 186 -16.45 17.44 0.61
C ASN A 186 -15.37 16.72 1.43
N ASP A 187 -14.14 16.66 0.94
CA ASP A 187 -13.05 15.91 1.56
C ASP A 187 -12.56 16.49 2.89
N LEU A 188 -12.66 17.81 3.05
CA LEU A 188 -12.17 18.52 4.24
C LEU A 188 -13.23 18.53 5.35
N ARG A 189 -13.63 17.34 5.79
CA ARG A 189 -14.46 17.13 6.98
C ARG A 189 -13.60 16.97 8.22
N ASP A 190 -13.91 17.71 9.27
CA ASP A 190 -13.26 17.54 10.55
C ASP A 190 -13.54 16.16 11.17
N SER A 191 -12.84 15.82 12.24
CA SER A 191 -13.04 14.54 12.94
C SER A 191 -14.43 14.37 13.57
N SER A 192 -15.25 15.44 13.66
CA SER A 192 -16.66 15.34 14.07
C SER A 192 -17.59 15.00 12.91
N GLY A 193 -17.13 15.15 11.67
CA GLY A 193 -17.85 14.90 10.42
C GLY A 193 -18.40 16.18 9.74
N ILE A 194 -18.13 17.35 10.31
CA ILE A 194 -18.58 18.64 9.79
C ILE A 194 -17.65 19.06 8.63
N LEU A 195 -18.24 19.44 7.50
CA LEU A 195 -17.50 19.99 6.37
C LEU A 195 -16.97 21.39 6.74
N VAL A 196 -15.64 21.56 6.70
CA VAL A 196 -14.98 22.84 6.97
C VAL A 196 -15.14 23.80 5.79
N GLY A 197 -14.96 23.28 4.57
CA GLY A 197 -15.08 24.05 3.33
C GLY A 197 -14.43 23.31 2.15
N THR A 198 -14.52 23.88 0.95
CA THR A 198 -13.74 23.40 -0.20
C THR A 198 -12.31 23.90 -0.09
N VAL A 199 -11.33 23.15 -0.62
CA VAL A 199 -9.91 23.53 -0.53
C VAL A 199 -9.62 24.93 -1.07
N ASP A 200 -10.26 25.34 -2.16
CA ASP A 200 -10.06 26.67 -2.78
C ASP A 200 -10.70 27.82 -1.98
N ALA A 201 -11.57 27.51 -1.01
CA ALA A 201 -12.24 28.51 -0.19
C ALA A 201 -11.53 28.75 1.16
N LEU A 202 -10.52 27.95 1.48
CA LEU A 202 -9.82 27.98 2.76
C LEU A 202 -8.37 28.42 2.56
N SER A 203 -7.86 29.22 3.48
CA SER A 203 -6.42 29.48 3.59
C SER A 203 -5.68 28.24 4.11
N PRO A 204 -4.35 28.12 3.85
CA PRO A 204 -3.54 27.05 4.45
C PRO A 204 -3.64 26.99 5.99
N GLN A 205 -3.79 28.15 6.63
CA GLN A 205 -3.99 28.24 8.08
C GLN A 205 -5.34 27.64 8.51
N GLU A 206 -6.43 27.96 7.82
CA GLU A 206 -7.75 27.40 8.12
C GLU A 206 -7.78 25.88 7.88
N ILE A 207 -7.16 25.38 6.81
CA ILE A 207 -7.02 23.94 6.56
C ILE A 207 -6.26 23.27 7.71
N HIS A 208 -5.17 23.89 8.18
CA HIS A 208 -4.40 23.35 9.30
C HIS A 208 -5.22 23.34 10.60
N GLU A 209 -5.76 24.49 11.02
CA GLU A 209 -6.39 24.66 12.33
C GLU A 209 -7.78 24.03 12.42
N LEU A 210 -8.60 24.14 11.38
CA LEU A 210 -10.01 23.72 11.39
C LEU A 210 -10.22 22.30 10.87
N TYR A 211 -9.29 21.76 10.07
CA TYR A 211 -9.38 20.40 9.52
C TYR A 211 -8.26 19.50 10.04
N GLY A 212 -6.99 19.75 9.69
CA GLY A 212 -5.88 18.82 9.94
C GLY A 212 -5.65 18.54 11.43
N MET A 213 -5.67 19.58 12.26
CA MET A 213 -5.50 19.47 13.70
C MET A 213 -6.60 18.65 14.40
N THR A 214 -7.79 18.55 13.80
CA THR A 214 -8.91 17.80 14.37
C THR A 214 -8.68 16.28 14.30
N TRP A 215 -7.78 15.83 13.42
CA TRP A 215 -7.38 14.43 13.26
C TRP A 215 -6.24 13.99 14.19
N ALA A 216 -5.80 14.86 15.11
CA ALA A 216 -4.83 14.49 16.14
C ALA A 216 -5.37 13.36 17.01
N ILE A 217 -4.56 12.33 17.24
CA ILE A 217 -5.01 11.17 18.00
C ILE A 217 -5.02 11.46 19.51
N ASN A 218 -5.88 10.75 20.24
CA ASN A 218 -5.73 10.63 21.69
C ASN A 218 -4.50 9.73 21.99
N PRO A 219 -3.57 10.14 22.87
CA PRO A 219 -2.39 9.34 23.22
C PRO A 219 -2.68 7.88 23.61
N VAL A 220 -3.83 7.60 24.25
CA VAL A 220 -4.20 6.22 24.62
C VAL A 220 -4.56 5.33 23.43
N ARG A 221 -4.80 5.92 22.26
CA ARG A 221 -5.07 5.22 20.99
C ARG A 221 -3.84 5.07 20.10
N SER A 222 -2.66 5.48 20.56
CA SER A 222 -1.46 5.44 19.75
C SER A 222 -1.11 4.02 19.31
N LEU A 223 -0.88 3.86 18.01
CA LEU A 223 -0.52 2.58 17.39
C LEU A 223 0.98 2.40 17.23
N PHE A 224 1.80 3.33 17.72
CA PHE A 224 3.22 3.32 17.46
C PHE A 224 4.02 2.51 18.50
N TYR A 225 5.15 2.01 18.04
CA TYR A 225 6.29 1.65 18.88
C TYR A 225 7.07 2.94 19.23
N TYR A 226 7.68 2.95 20.42
CA TYR A 226 8.47 4.08 20.91
C TYR A 226 9.84 3.60 21.35
N GLU A 227 10.88 4.27 20.86
CA GLU A 227 12.21 4.15 21.45
C GLU A 227 12.23 4.75 22.86
N SER A 228 13.22 4.35 23.65
CA SER A 228 13.38 4.85 25.02
C SER A 228 13.43 6.38 25.06
N GLY A 229 12.57 6.97 25.90
CA GLY A 229 12.45 8.42 26.08
C GLY A 229 11.35 9.09 25.26
N ASP A 230 10.75 8.40 24.28
CA ASP A 230 9.58 8.88 23.53
C ASP A 230 8.30 8.21 24.03
N ASN A 231 7.16 8.86 23.85
CA ASN A 231 5.83 8.30 24.12
C ASN A 231 4.72 9.13 23.45
N ALA A 232 3.50 8.61 23.43
CA ALA A 232 2.35 9.28 22.81
C ALA A 232 2.02 10.64 23.47
N THR A 233 2.21 10.75 24.79
CA THR A 233 1.97 12.00 25.53
C THR A 233 2.96 13.09 25.13
N PHE A 234 4.21 12.75 24.84
CA PHE A 234 5.20 13.68 24.31
C PHE A 234 4.70 14.29 23.00
N TYR A 235 4.36 13.48 21.99
CA TYR A 235 3.91 14.00 20.70
C TYR A 235 2.59 14.79 20.78
N SER A 236 1.69 14.40 21.69
CA SER A 236 0.47 15.18 21.96
C SER A 236 0.77 16.56 22.57
N SER A 237 1.77 16.66 23.45
CA SER A 237 2.24 17.95 23.97
C SER A 237 2.91 18.80 22.89
N GLN A 238 3.71 18.18 22.00
CA GLN A 238 4.34 18.90 20.90
C GLN A 238 3.31 19.49 19.94
N ASN A 239 2.24 18.73 19.65
CA ASN A 239 1.12 19.16 18.80
C ASN A 239 0.46 20.45 19.31
N GLN A 240 0.37 20.64 20.63
CA GLN A 240 -0.23 21.84 21.23
C GLN A 240 0.66 23.08 21.11
N ASN A 241 1.98 22.89 21.11
CA ASN A 241 2.98 23.96 21.15
C ASN A 241 3.49 24.37 19.78
N TYR A 242 3.52 23.43 18.83
CA TYR A 242 4.03 23.66 17.50
C TYR A 242 3.12 24.58 16.68
N ARG A 243 3.70 25.51 15.93
CA ARG A 243 3.00 26.37 14.99
C ARG A 243 3.75 26.32 13.65
N PRO A 244 3.10 25.92 12.56
CA PRO A 244 3.74 25.92 11.25
C PRO A 244 3.88 27.35 10.71
N VAL A 245 4.78 27.53 9.76
CA VAL A 245 4.80 28.71 8.90
C VAL A 245 4.02 28.39 7.64
N PHE A 246 3.04 29.21 7.30
CA PHE A 246 2.19 29.01 6.12
C PHE A 246 2.72 29.69 4.85
N HIS A 247 3.69 30.59 4.98
CA HIS A 247 4.28 31.33 3.86
C HIS A 247 5.69 31.81 4.22
N VAL A 248 6.65 31.55 3.32
CA VAL A 248 8.02 32.09 3.40
C VAL A 248 8.40 32.64 2.04
N ASP A 249 8.73 33.92 2.00
CA ASP A 249 9.32 34.55 0.82
C ASP A 249 10.83 34.31 0.82
N ILE A 250 11.32 33.60 -0.20
CA ILE A 250 12.74 33.44 -0.49
C ILE A 250 13.14 34.35 -1.66
N THR A 251 14.36 34.88 -1.62
CA THR A 251 14.88 35.79 -2.66
C THR A 251 16.33 35.46 -3.00
N GLY A 252 16.80 35.95 -4.15
CA GLY A 252 18.21 35.86 -4.53
C GLY A 252 18.63 34.44 -4.90
N PRO A 253 19.82 33.97 -4.50
CA PRO A 253 20.35 32.66 -4.93
C PRO A 253 19.44 31.48 -4.58
N LEU A 254 18.80 31.49 -3.41
CA LEU A 254 17.93 30.40 -2.98
C LEU A 254 16.65 30.31 -3.84
N GLU A 255 16.07 31.45 -4.22
CA GLU A 255 14.92 31.47 -5.13
C GLU A 255 15.28 30.85 -6.49
N LEU A 256 16.45 31.20 -7.04
CA LEU A 256 16.91 30.65 -8.33
C LEU A 256 17.10 29.14 -8.25
N SER A 257 17.77 28.65 -7.20
CA SER A 257 17.94 27.21 -6.98
C SER A 257 16.61 26.50 -6.74
N ALA A 258 15.66 27.12 -6.04
CA ALA A 258 14.34 26.57 -5.83
C ALA A 258 13.57 26.43 -7.14
N ARG A 259 13.58 27.45 -7.99
CA ARG A 259 12.92 27.41 -9.30
C ARG A 259 13.50 26.31 -10.19
N GLU A 260 14.82 26.19 -10.24
CA GLU A 260 15.49 25.14 -11.00
C GLU A 260 15.14 23.74 -10.46
N ALA A 261 15.32 23.51 -9.16
CA ALA A 261 15.05 22.23 -8.51
C ALA A 261 13.58 21.80 -8.62
N CYS A 262 12.65 22.76 -8.63
CA CYS A 262 11.23 22.49 -8.76
C CYS A 262 10.73 22.48 -10.21
N GLY A 263 11.58 22.75 -11.19
CA GLY A 263 11.18 22.79 -12.60
C GLY A 263 10.25 23.95 -12.95
N ILE A 264 10.38 25.08 -12.25
CA ILE A 264 9.61 26.31 -12.47
C ILE A 264 10.41 27.20 -13.44
N PRO A 265 9.84 27.59 -14.60
CA PRO A 265 10.51 28.49 -15.52
C PRO A 265 10.87 29.83 -14.85
N LEU A 266 12.09 30.34 -15.09
CA LEU A 266 12.56 31.60 -14.50
C LEU A 266 11.74 32.83 -14.93
N ASN A 267 11.09 32.75 -16.09
CA ASN A 267 10.18 33.79 -16.58
C ASN A 267 8.74 33.66 -16.04
N ALA A 268 8.43 32.61 -15.27
CA ALA A 268 7.11 32.45 -14.66
C ALA A 268 6.97 33.42 -13.49
N THR A 269 6.11 34.42 -13.68
CA THR A 269 5.84 35.47 -12.69
C THR A 269 4.58 35.22 -11.86
N ASP A 270 3.66 34.39 -12.37
CA ASP A 270 2.42 34.04 -11.67
C ASP A 270 2.52 32.63 -11.06
N SER A 271 2.55 32.56 -9.73
CA SER A 271 2.62 31.31 -8.97
C SER A 271 1.30 30.51 -9.02
N LEU A 272 0.19 31.13 -9.43
CA LEU A 272 -1.09 30.46 -9.62
C LEU A 272 -1.05 29.49 -10.81
N LEU A 273 -0.16 29.72 -11.77
CA LEU A 273 0.02 28.87 -12.95
C LEU A 273 0.92 27.65 -12.70
N TRP A 274 1.57 27.58 -11.53
CA TRP A 274 2.42 26.44 -11.19
C TRP A 274 1.57 25.17 -11.00
N SER A 275 2.13 24.01 -11.29
CA SER A 275 1.47 22.75 -10.93
C SER A 275 1.47 22.58 -9.40
N PRO A 276 0.58 21.75 -8.82
CA PRO A 276 0.66 21.40 -7.41
C PRO A 276 2.03 20.87 -6.99
N ILE A 277 2.68 20.06 -7.84
CA ILE A 277 4.02 19.52 -7.61
C ILE A 277 5.07 20.64 -7.53
N GLN A 278 5.01 21.61 -8.44
CA GLN A 278 5.91 22.77 -8.44
C GLN A 278 5.72 23.63 -7.18
N ARG A 279 4.47 23.92 -6.80
CA ARG A 279 4.17 24.73 -5.61
C ARG A 279 4.65 24.06 -4.32
N THR A 280 4.39 22.77 -4.17
CA THR A 280 4.79 21.99 -2.97
C THR A 280 6.31 21.89 -2.86
N CYS A 281 7.01 21.56 -3.96
CA CYS A 281 8.47 21.60 -3.98
C CYS A 281 9.03 22.99 -3.61
N TYR A 282 8.49 24.06 -4.18
CA TYR A 282 8.99 25.41 -3.91
C TYR A 282 8.74 25.82 -2.46
N TYR A 283 7.57 25.47 -1.92
CA TYR A 283 7.22 25.67 -0.52
C TYR A 283 8.17 24.90 0.41
N ASP A 284 8.42 23.63 0.14
CA ASP A 284 9.35 22.80 0.92
C ASP A 284 10.75 23.42 1.00
N ILE A 285 11.28 23.95 -0.12
CA ILE A 285 12.56 24.67 -0.13
C ILE A 285 12.47 25.98 0.64
N SER A 286 11.36 26.71 0.54
CA SER A 286 11.21 27.99 1.23
C SER A 286 11.15 27.84 2.75
N VAL A 287 10.50 26.79 3.26
CA VAL A 287 10.40 26.53 4.70
C VAL A 287 11.60 25.80 5.29
N THR A 288 12.33 25.00 4.50
CA THR A 288 13.53 24.27 4.98
C THR A 288 14.84 25.01 4.72
N GLY A 289 14.90 25.82 3.66
CA GLY A 289 16.15 26.30 3.07
C GLY A 289 16.97 25.19 2.38
N ASP A 290 16.40 24.01 2.18
CA ASP A 290 17.09 22.81 1.71
C ASP A 290 16.60 22.41 0.30
N VAL A 291 17.42 22.69 -0.70
CA VAL A 291 17.12 22.40 -2.11
C VAL A 291 17.00 20.89 -2.36
N ASP A 292 17.77 20.07 -1.64
CA ASP A 292 17.72 18.61 -1.79
C ASP A 292 16.40 18.06 -1.26
N PHE A 293 15.91 18.59 -0.14
CA PHE A 293 14.60 18.24 0.41
C PHE A 293 13.47 18.53 -0.59
N GLY A 294 13.45 19.72 -1.19
CA GLY A 294 12.46 20.05 -2.22
C GLY A 294 12.54 19.15 -3.46
N ARG A 295 13.75 18.82 -3.91
CA ARG A 295 13.94 17.90 -5.06
C ARG A 295 13.38 16.51 -4.77
N VAL A 296 13.70 15.91 -3.62
CA VAL A 296 13.19 14.57 -3.28
C VAL A 296 11.68 14.60 -3.00
N SER A 297 11.15 15.71 -2.48
CA SER A 297 9.72 15.93 -2.34
C SER A 297 9.00 15.99 -3.69
N ARG A 298 9.58 16.68 -4.68
CA ARG A 298 9.07 16.71 -6.06
C ARG A 298 9.03 15.31 -6.67
N GLU A 299 10.13 14.57 -6.58
CA GLU A 299 10.24 13.19 -7.10
C GLU A 299 9.19 12.27 -6.45
N ALA A 300 8.96 12.42 -5.14
CA ALA A 300 7.93 11.70 -4.42
C ALA A 300 6.51 12.06 -4.92
N ALA A 301 6.23 13.34 -5.19
CA ALA A 301 4.95 13.79 -5.71
C ALA A 301 4.69 13.29 -7.14
N GLU A 302 5.71 13.29 -7.99
CA GLU A 302 5.66 12.74 -9.35
C GLU A 302 5.35 11.23 -9.31
N GLN A 303 6.04 10.48 -8.45
CA GLN A 303 5.77 9.06 -8.25
C GLN A 303 4.33 8.80 -7.78
N GLN A 304 3.78 9.64 -6.91
CA GLN A 304 2.40 9.52 -6.47
C GLN A 304 1.40 9.74 -7.61
N VAL A 305 1.65 10.70 -8.51
CA VAL A 305 0.83 10.89 -9.70
C VAL A 305 0.90 9.65 -10.59
N GLU A 306 2.10 9.13 -10.86
CA GLU A 306 2.26 7.89 -11.64
C GLU A 306 1.52 6.71 -11.01
N GLN A 307 1.57 6.55 -9.69
CA GLN A 307 0.85 5.51 -8.97
C GLN A 307 -0.67 5.68 -9.04
N ARG A 308 -1.17 6.91 -8.91
CA ARG A 308 -2.60 7.22 -9.11
C ARG A 308 -3.05 6.85 -10.51
N GLU A 309 -2.25 7.22 -11.51
CA GLU A 309 -2.51 6.85 -12.90
C GLU A 309 -2.49 5.33 -13.05
N ALA A 310 -1.49 4.64 -12.46
CA ALA A 310 -1.34 3.18 -12.45
C ALA A 310 -2.51 2.42 -11.81
N MET A 311 -3.27 3.09 -10.93
CA MET A 311 -4.42 2.51 -10.21
C MET A 311 -5.78 2.96 -10.75
N ARG A 312 -5.80 3.73 -11.84
CA ARG A 312 -6.92 3.66 -12.79
C ARG A 312 -7.02 2.20 -13.21
N ASN A 313 -8.20 1.55 -13.08
CA ASN A 313 -8.35 0.08 -13.11
C ASN A 313 -7.35 -0.65 -14.05
N PRO A 314 -6.28 -1.26 -13.53
CA PRO A 314 -5.37 -2.05 -14.35
C PRO A 314 -6.11 -3.27 -14.92
N PRO A 315 -5.57 -3.96 -15.94
CA PRO A 315 -6.20 -5.13 -16.52
C PRO A 315 -6.65 -6.12 -15.44
N LYS A 316 -7.92 -6.52 -15.45
CA LYS A 316 -8.47 -7.51 -14.50
C LYS A 316 -8.37 -8.90 -15.10
N PHE A 317 -7.62 -9.79 -14.46
CA PHE A 317 -7.60 -11.21 -14.80
C PHE A 317 -8.96 -11.87 -14.56
N ASN A 318 -9.27 -12.90 -15.33
CA ASN A 318 -10.51 -13.66 -15.21
C ASN A 318 -10.69 -14.21 -13.77
N SER A 319 -11.79 -13.86 -13.11
CA SER A 319 -12.08 -14.26 -11.73
C SER A 319 -12.31 -15.76 -11.54
N ALA A 320 -12.47 -16.53 -12.63
CA ALA A 320 -12.55 -17.99 -12.57
C ALA A 320 -11.18 -18.67 -12.43
N LEU A 321 -10.07 -17.93 -12.56
CA LEU A 321 -8.74 -18.49 -12.34
C LEU A 321 -8.58 -18.87 -10.86
N SER A 322 -7.99 -20.04 -10.63
CA SER A 322 -7.72 -20.55 -9.28
C SER A 322 -6.36 -20.05 -8.78
N LEU A 323 -6.27 -19.68 -7.50
CA LEU A 323 -5.00 -19.30 -6.86
C LEU A 323 -4.12 -20.52 -6.56
N THR A 324 -4.71 -21.72 -6.58
CA THR A 324 -4.00 -23.00 -6.45
C THR A 324 -4.54 -23.97 -7.48
N ARG A 325 -3.64 -24.70 -8.16
CA ARG A 325 -4.01 -25.76 -9.10
C ARG A 325 -3.20 -27.00 -8.81
N SER A 326 -3.87 -28.11 -8.54
CA SER A 326 -3.21 -29.41 -8.51
C SER A 326 -2.84 -29.84 -9.94
N VAL A 327 -1.58 -30.21 -10.14
CA VAL A 327 -1.05 -30.69 -11.43
C VAL A 327 -0.40 -32.05 -11.23
N ARG A 328 -0.48 -32.95 -12.21
CA ARG A 328 0.11 -34.29 -12.10
C ARG A 328 1.43 -34.39 -12.84
N VAL A 329 2.33 -35.24 -12.37
CA VAL A 329 3.55 -35.59 -13.13
C VAL A 329 3.18 -36.10 -14.53
N GLY A 330 3.84 -35.56 -15.55
CA GLY A 330 3.55 -35.84 -16.96
C GLY A 330 2.29 -35.16 -17.53
N GLU A 331 1.54 -34.37 -16.75
CA GLU A 331 0.42 -33.57 -17.25
C GLU A 331 0.90 -32.50 -18.25
N GLN A 332 0.09 -32.24 -19.29
CA GLN A 332 0.22 -31.02 -20.09
C GLN A 332 -0.68 -29.97 -19.43
N VAL A 333 -0.07 -28.98 -18.78
CA VAL A 333 -0.78 -27.85 -18.20
C VAL A 333 -1.04 -26.84 -19.30
N ASP A 334 -2.31 -26.47 -19.44
CA ASP A 334 -2.82 -25.46 -20.35
C ASP A 334 -3.73 -24.53 -19.53
N ILE A 335 -3.42 -23.23 -19.50
CA ILE A 335 -4.17 -22.19 -18.75
C ILE A 335 -4.27 -20.94 -19.63
N SER A 336 -5.44 -20.29 -19.62
CA SER A 336 -5.60 -18.96 -20.20
C SER A 336 -5.64 -17.90 -19.10
N PHE A 337 -4.58 -17.10 -18.98
CA PHE A 337 -4.50 -15.96 -18.07
C PHE A 337 -5.12 -14.68 -18.67
N GLN A 338 -6.24 -14.80 -19.38
CA GLN A 338 -6.88 -13.64 -20.00
C GLN A 338 -7.26 -12.58 -18.96
N ALA A 339 -6.97 -11.33 -19.31
CA ALA A 339 -7.33 -10.14 -18.58
C ALA A 339 -8.08 -9.15 -19.47
N THR A 340 -8.90 -8.29 -18.85
CA THR A 340 -9.67 -7.24 -19.52
C THR A 340 -9.33 -5.88 -18.94
N SER A 341 -9.17 -4.85 -19.77
CA SER A 341 -9.05 -3.46 -19.33
C SER A 341 -10.24 -2.65 -19.82
N GLU A 342 -10.65 -1.64 -19.05
CA GLU A 342 -11.65 -0.65 -19.48
C GLU A 342 -11.06 0.46 -20.35
N PHE A 343 -9.73 0.53 -20.43
CA PHE A 343 -9.01 1.59 -21.14
C PHE A 343 -8.42 1.14 -22.48
N SER A 344 -8.21 -0.17 -22.67
CA SER A 344 -7.70 -0.73 -23.92
C SER A 344 -8.28 -2.12 -24.19
N SER A 345 -8.54 -2.40 -25.46
CA SER A 345 -8.84 -3.76 -25.94
C SER A 345 -7.58 -4.63 -26.11
N ASN A 346 -6.39 -4.02 -26.09
CA ASN A 346 -5.12 -4.69 -26.31
C ASN A 346 -4.37 -4.81 -24.98
N ILE A 347 -4.06 -6.05 -24.61
CA ILE A 347 -3.32 -6.41 -23.39
C ILE A 347 -2.06 -7.19 -23.78
N ILE A 348 -0.93 -6.82 -23.19
CA ILE A 348 0.36 -7.50 -23.33
C ILE A 348 0.61 -8.34 -22.08
N TYR A 349 0.90 -9.62 -22.25
CA TYR A 349 1.17 -10.55 -21.15
C TYR A 349 2.67 -10.87 -21.04
N LYS A 350 3.16 -11.09 -19.81
CA LYS A 350 4.54 -11.57 -19.59
C LYS A 350 4.60 -12.59 -18.47
N LEU A 351 5.40 -13.63 -18.65
CA LEU A 351 5.72 -14.60 -17.60
C LEU A 351 6.84 -14.01 -16.73
N LEU A 352 6.50 -13.61 -15.51
CA LEU A 352 7.45 -13.03 -14.57
C LEU A 352 8.23 -14.13 -13.82
N HIS A 353 7.51 -15.18 -13.41
CA HIS A 353 8.07 -16.33 -12.73
C HIS A 353 7.32 -17.60 -13.14
N GLY A 354 8.03 -18.71 -13.32
CA GLY A 354 7.41 -19.99 -13.66
C GLY A 354 8.42 -21.13 -13.80
N PRO A 355 7.95 -22.37 -13.94
CA PRO A 355 8.83 -23.54 -14.05
C PRO A 355 9.61 -23.54 -15.37
N ASN A 356 10.79 -24.16 -15.34
CA ASN A 356 11.63 -24.33 -16.53
C ASN A 356 10.84 -25.02 -17.66
N GLY A 357 10.94 -24.44 -18.86
CA GLY A 357 10.25 -24.93 -20.06
C GLY A 357 8.79 -24.53 -20.17
N ALA A 358 8.26 -23.72 -19.24
CA ALA A 358 6.96 -23.09 -19.44
C ALA A 358 7.02 -21.96 -20.47
N THR A 359 5.93 -21.76 -21.20
CA THR A 359 5.76 -20.69 -22.18
C THR A 359 4.49 -19.90 -21.87
N LEU A 360 4.50 -18.61 -22.22
CA LEU A 360 3.32 -17.74 -22.18
C LEU A 360 3.27 -16.92 -23.46
N SER A 361 2.14 -16.93 -24.14
CA SER A 361 1.89 -16.07 -25.30
C SER A 361 1.65 -14.62 -24.85
N GLU A 362 2.52 -13.70 -25.30
CA GLU A 362 2.39 -12.27 -24.98
C GLU A 362 1.10 -11.62 -25.50
N ALA A 363 0.49 -12.18 -26.55
CA ALA A 363 -0.72 -11.63 -27.17
C ALA A 363 -2.02 -12.20 -26.59
N THR A 364 -2.01 -13.44 -26.11
CA THR A 364 -3.24 -14.16 -25.71
C THR A 364 -3.30 -14.55 -24.25
N GLY A 365 -2.18 -14.44 -23.50
CA GLY A 365 -2.07 -14.90 -22.13
C GLY A 365 -2.19 -16.43 -21.98
N HIS A 366 -2.01 -17.18 -23.08
CA HIS A 366 -2.07 -18.64 -23.08
C HIS A 366 -0.75 -19.20 -22.55
N PHE A 367 -0.84 -19.99 -21.47
CA PHE A 367 0.27 -20.58 -20.76
C PHE A 367 0.31 -22.09 -20.98
N GLU A 368 1.49 -22.61 -21.32
CA GLU A 368 1.71 -24.04 -21.51
C GLU A 368 2.90 -24.51 -20.67
N TRP A 369 2.76 -25.67 -20.04
CA TRP A 369 3.86 -26.31 -19.35
C TRP A 369 3.69 -27.84 -19.30
N LYS A 370 4.74 -28.57 -19.67
CA LYS A 370 4.80 -30.02 -19.51
C LYS A 370 5.40 -30.35 -18.15
N VAL A 371 4.61 -30.90 -17.24
CA VAL A 371 5.09 -31.29 -15.91
C VAL A 371 6.12 -32.43 -16.04
N PRO A 372 7.36 -32.27 -15.57
CA PRO A 372 8.38 -33.32 -15.67
C PRO A 372 7.97 -34.62 -14.96
N GLU A 373 8.27 -35.77 -15.56
CA GLU A 373 7.90 -37.08 -14.99
C GLU A 373 8.62 -37.41 -13.67
N LYS A 374 9.77 -36.77 -13.41
CA LYS A 374 10.63 -37.02 -12.25
C LYS A 374 10.50 -35.94 -11.15
N MET A 375 9.43 -35.15 -11.18
CA MET A 375 9.23 -34.06 -10.23
C MET A 375 8.79 -34.58 -8.85
N GLU A 376 9.27 -33.96 -7.78
CA GLU A 376 8.88 -34.33 -6.42
C GLU A 376 7.42 -33.95 -6.14
N THR A 377 6.68 -34.85 -5.50
CA THR A 377 5.22 -34.79 -5.35
C THR A 377 4.77 -33.89 -4.19
N THR A 378 5.69 -33.13 -3.61
CA THR A 378 5.44 -32.10 -2.60
C THR A 378 5.91 -30.73 -3.08
N SER A 379 6.41 -30.62 -4.32
CA SER A 379 6.84 -29.35 -4.90
C SER A 379 5.63 -28.42 -5.05
N LYS A 380 5.80 -27.20 -4.54
CA LYS A 380 4.90 -26.07 -4.74
C LYS A 380 5.62 -25.08 -5.65
N ILE A 381 5.04 -24.79 -6.80
CA ILE A 381 5.67 -23.97 -7.83
C ILE A 381 4.81 -22.73 -8.05
N PRO A 382 5.25 -21.54 -7.62
CA PRO A 382 4.56 -20.31 -7.97
C PRO A 382 4.74 -20.03 -9.47
N VAL A 383 3.66 -19.62 -10.12
CA VAL A 383 3.67 -19.08 -11.48
C VAL A 383 3.06 -17.70 -11.44
N GLN A 384 3.83 -16.71 -11.84
CA GLN A 384 3.44 -15.31 -11.82
C GLN A 384 3.40 -14.74 -13.23
N VAL A 385 2.26 -14.19 -13.61
CA VAL A 385 1.99 -13.59 -14.92
C VAL A 385 1.60 -12.13 -14.74
N SER A 386 2.10 -11.23 -15.59
CA SER A 386 1.64 -9.85 -15.67
C SER A 386 0.74 -9.64 -16.89
N ALA A 387 -0.23 -8.74 -16.77
CA ALA A 387 -1.03 -8.21 -17.86
C ALA A 387 -0.90 -6.68 -17.88
N GLN A 388 -0.62 -6.11 -19.05
CA GLN A 388 -0.38 -4.68 -19.25
C GLN A 388 -1.31 -4.13 -20.34
N ASP A 389 -2.06 -3.07 -20.06
CA ASP A 389 -2.82 -2.39 -21.12
C ASP A 389 -1.92 -1.48 -21.97
N THR A 390 -2.27 -1.28 -23.24
CA THR A 390 -1.45 -0.48 -24.17
C THR A 390 -1.77 1.02 -24.17
N ALA A 391 -2.85 1.46 -23.53
CA ALA A 391 -3.27 2.87 -23.56
C ALA A 391 -2.53 3.69 -22.48
N TYR A 392 -2.43 3.14 -21.27
CA TYR A 392 -1.85 3.80 -20.11
C TYR A 392 -0.71 3.01 -19.46
N ASN A 393 -0.32 1.85 -20.02
CA ASN A 393 0.72 0.97 -19.47
C ASN A 393 0.43 0.48 -18.04
N LEU A 394 -0.84 0.41 -17.65
CA LEU A 394 -1.29 -0.08 -16.36
C LEU A 394 -1.05 -1.58 -16.31
N MET A 395 -0.47 -2.04 -15.22
CA MET A 395 -0.11 -3.44 -15.03
C MET A 395 -0.86 -4.06 -13.87
N SER A 396 -1.25 -5.32 -14.04
CA SER A 396 -1.68 -6.20 -12.97
C SER A 396 -0.85 -7.47 -13.00
N THR A 397 -0.78 -8.17 -11.87
CA THR A 397 -0.14 -9.48 -11.77
C THR A 397 -1.11 -10.50 -11.21
N TYR A 398 -0.93 -11.75 -11.62
CA TYR A 398 -1.67 -12.90 -11.13
C TYR A 398 -0.69 -14.00 -10.77
N GLU A 399 -0.88 -14.59 -9.59
CA GLU A 399 -0.06 -15.70 -9.11
C GLU A 399 -0.94 -16.95 -8.90
N VAL A 400 -0.52 -18.07 -9.48
CA VAL A 400 -1.08 -19.40 -9.19
C VAL A 400 -0.01 -20.28 -8.61
N LEU A 401 -0.36 -21.00 -7.54
CA LEU A 401 0.48 -22.03 -6.95
C LEU A 401 0.15 -23.39 -7.55
N PHE A 402 1.11 -24.01 -8.23
CA PHE A 402 0.96 -25.39 -8.70
C PHE A 402 1.39 -26.38 -7.61
N GLU A 403 0.49 -27.29 -7.27
CA GLU A 403 0.76 -28.39 -6.33
C GLU A 403 0.91 -29.70 -7.09
N VAL A 404 2.14 -30.23 -7.15
CA VAL A 404 2.47 -31.39 -7.97
C VAL A 404 2.01 -32.69 -7.28
N GLN A 405 1.30 -33.55 -8.01
CA GLN A 405 0.75 -34.82 -7.53
C GLN A 405 1.22 -36.02 -8.37
N GLN A 406 1.17 -37.21 -7.79
CA GLN A 406 1.38 -38.48 -8.50
C GLN A 406 0.31 -38.70 -9.57
N LYS A 407 0.68 -39.44 -10.62
CA LYS A 407 -0.28 -40.02 -11.57
C LYS A 407 -1.07 -41.12 -10.83
N SER A 408 -2.40 -41.00 -10.76
CA SER A 408 -3.24 -42.04 -10.15
C SER A 408 -3.10 -43.35 -10.93
N ASN A 409 -2.49 -44.36 -10.31
CA ASN A 409 -2.53 -45.75 -10.75
C ASN A 409 -3.64 -46.49 -9.98
N ALA A 410 -4.90 -46.10 -10.15
CA ALA A 410 -6.00 -46.92 -9.65
C ALA A 410 -6.13 -48.17 -10.55
N PRO A 411 -5.99 -49.40 -10.02
CA PRO A 411 -6.25 -50.60 -10.81
C PRO A 411 -7.75 -50.65 -11.17
N ILE A 412 -8.05 -50.89 -12.46
CA ILE A 412 -9.40 -51.21 -12.90
C ILE A 412 -9.75 -52.59 -12.34
N LEU A 413 -10.52 -52.64 -11.25
CA LEU A 413 -11.11 -53.89 -10.76
C LEU A 413 -12.23 -54.30 -11.72
N THR A 414 -11.94 -55.19 -12.67
CA THR A 414 -12.96 -55.94 -13.40
C THR A 414 -13.52 -57.02 -12.47
N SER A 415 -14.67 -56.78 -11.84
CA SER A 415 -15.34 -57.81 -11.03
C SER A 415 -15.99 -58.86 -11.93
N THR A 416 -15.38 -60.03 -12.08
CA THR A 416 -16.08 -61.25 -12.49
C THR A 416 -16.80 -61.82 -11.26
N VAL A 417 -18.13 -61.75 -11.27
CA VAL A 417 -18.99 -62.34 -10.24
C VAL A 417 -19.00 -63.86 -10.42
N PHE A 418 -18.40 -64.59 -9.47
CA PHE A 418 -18.63 -66.03 -9.31
C PHE A 418 -19.78 -66.22 -8.31
N LEU A 419 -20.93 -66.72 -8.78
CA LEU A 419 -22.00 -67.22 -7.93
C LEU A 419 -21.58 -68.57 -7.34
N LEU A 420 -21.36 -68.63 -6.02
CA LEU A 420 -21.41 -69.88 -5.26
C LEU A 420 -22.84 -70.11 -4.76
N THR A 421 -23.46 -71.19 -5.21
CA THR A 421 -24.71 -71.73 -4.67
C THR A 421 -24.44 -72.47 -3.35
N LEU A 422 -25.00 -71.98 -2.23
CA LEU A 422 -25.07 -72.73 -0.98
C LEU A 422 -26.30 -73.65 -0.99
N ALA A 423 -26.06 -74.97 -0.92
CA ALA A 423 -27.10 -75.96 -0.64
C ALA A 423 -27.24 -76.15 0.88
N PHE A 424 -28.42 -75.84 1.42
CA PHE A 424 -28.81 -76.17 2.79
C PHE A 424 -29.29 -77.63 2.85
N VAL A 425 -28.64 -78.46 3.68
CA VAL A 425 -29.13 -79.79 4.06
C VAL A 425 -29.74 -79.68 5.46
N SER A 426 -31.04 -79.94 5.55
CA SER A 426 -31.79 -80.07 6.79
C SER A 426 -31.54 -81.44 7.43
N ARG A 427 -31.31 -81.49 8.75
CA ARG A 427 -31.39 -82.74 9.52
C ARG A 427 -32.04 -82.47 10.88
N MET A 428 -33.32 -82.83 10.97
CA MET A 428 -34.04 -83.16 12.20
C MET A 428 -33.41 -84.38 12.87
N MET A 429 -33.27 -84.36 14.20
CA MET A 429 -33.50 -85.56 15.03
C MET A 429 -33.92 -85.14 16.44
N LEU A 430 -35.04 -85.71 16.87
CA LEU A 430 -35.53 -85.75 18.24
C LEU A 430 -34.64 -86.65 19.10
N GLN A 431 -34.30 -86.21 20.31
CA GLN A 431 -34.72 -86.82 21.58
C GLN A 431 -34.43 -85.88 22.75
#